data_AF-A0A537USF7-F1
#
_entry.id   AF-A0A537USF7-F1
#
_cell.length_a   1.000
_cell.length_b   1.000
_cell.length_c   1.000
_cell.angle_alpha   90.00
_cell.angle_beta   90.00
_cell.angle_gamma   90.00
#
_symmetry.space_group_name_H-M   'P 1'
#
loop_
_entity.id
_entity.type
_entity.pdbx_description
1 polymer ?
#
loop_
_entity_poly.entity_id
_entity_poly.type
_entity_poly.pdbx_seq_one_letter_code
_entity_poly.pdbx_strand_id
1 'polypeptide(L)'
;MRATIPDDEERRIASLRELKILDTEPEERFDRITRLAAALFNVPMAVISLVDKDRQWFKSCLGLNAKETPRDAAFCAHVVYSREPMIVPDAFQDVRFADNPVVINEPRIRFYAGYPLMLDDGSCIGTLCLLDTRPRTLEGPDLERLHDLAGIALREILGLTTR
;
A
#
# COMPACT_ATOMS: atom_id res chain seq x y z
N MET A 1 -14.45 -3.22 8.08
CA MET A 1 -13.99 -2.79 9.41
C MET A 1 -12.87 -1.76 9.26
N ARG A 2 -12.95 -0.65 10.00
CA ARG A 2 -11.88 0.36 10.01
C ARG A 2 -10.62 -0.22 10.66
N ALA A 3 -9.45 0.16 10.16
CA ALA A 3 -8.19 -0.19 10.80
C ALA A 3 -8.06 0.55 12.14
N THR A 4 -7.44 -0.09 13.12
CA THR A 4 -7.05 0.57 14.36
C THR A 4 -5.95 1.60 14.08
N ILE A 5 -5.94 2.70 14.83
CA ILE A 5 -4.89 3.71 14.73
C ILE A 5 -3.68 3.27 15.58
N PRO A 6 -2.45 3.30 15.05
CA PRO A 6 -1.23 3.02 15.82
C PRO A 6 -1.08 3.94 17.04
N ASP A 7 -0.51 3.43 18.14
CA ASP A 7 -0.24 4.23 19.34
C ASP A 7 0.75 5.38 19.08
N ASP A 8 1.63 5.22 18.07
CA ASP A 8 2.64 6.20 17.67
C ASP A 8 2.23 7.03 16.44
N GLU A 9 0.92 7.14 16.16
CA GLU A 9 0.39 7.78 14.96
C GLU A 9 0.90 9.22 14.75
N GLU A 10 1.02 10.02 15.81
CA GLU A 10 1.52 11.39 15.70
C GLU A 10 2.95 11.43 15.16
N ARG A 11 3.83 10.58 15.68
CA ARG A 11 5.21 10.44 15.21
C ARG A 11 5.23 9.93 13.78
N ARG A 12 4.48 8.88 13.48
CA ARG A 12 4.41 8.26 12.15
C ARG A 12 3.98 9.27 11.07
N ILE A 13 2.99 10.12 11.37
CA ILE A 13 2.53 11.20 10.49
C ILE A 13 3.58 12.30 10.35
N ALA A 14 4.27 12.68 11.44
CA ALA A 14 5.37 13.63 11.36
C ALA A 14 6.48 13.11 10.43
N SER A 15 6.94 11.87 10.62
CA SER A 15 7.97 11.24 9.78
C SER A 15 7.53 11.13 8.32
N LEU A 16 6.27 10.77 8.03
CA LEU A 16 5.75 10.77 6.66
C LEU A 16 5.79 12.18 6.02
N ARG A 17 5.43 13.22 6.77
CA ARG A 17 5.37 14.60 6.27
C ARG A 17 6.77 15.19 6.06
N GLU A 18 7.74 14.81 6.88
CA GLU A 18 9.15 15.23 6.73
C GLU A 18 9.75 14.79 5.40
N LEU A 19 9.29 13.67 4.82
CA LEU A 19 9.70 13.20 3.50
C LEU A 19 9.26 14.14 2.36
N LYS A 20 8.30 15.05 2.59
CA LYS A 20 7.74 15.98 1.60
C LYS A 20 7.30 15.30 0.29
N ILE A 21 6.85 14.05 0.40
CA ILE A 21 6.48 13.21 -0.74
C ILE A 21 4.98 13.25 -1.07
N LEU A 22 4.14 13.60 -0.09
CA LEU A 22 2.69 13.72 -0.29
C LEU A 22 2.38 14.87 -1.26
N ASP A 23 1.33 14.69 -2.08
CA ASP A 23 0.83 15.67 -3.05
C ASP A 23 1.88 16.14 -4.09
N THR A 24 2.94 15.34 -4.29
CA THR A 24 3.91 15.59 -5.34
C THR A 24 3.48 14.95 -6.65
N GLU A 25 3.99 15.46 -7.77
CA GLU A 25 3.71 14.90 -9.10
C GLU A 25 4.15 13.41 -9.20
N PRO A 26 3.54 12.65 -10.13
CA PRO A 26 4.01 11.31 -10.46
C PRO A 26 5.48 11.34 -10.90
N GLU A 27 6.23 10.31 -10.55
CA GLU A 27 7.63 10.18 -10.97
C GLU A 27 7.89 8.78 -11.51
N GLU A 28 8.51 8.71 -12.69
CA GLU A 28 8.76 7.46 -13.42
C GLU A 28 9.52 6.41 -12.61
N ARG A 29 10.35 6.81 -11.65
CA ARG A 29 11.04 5.86 -10.75
C ARG A 29 10.08 5.06 -9.87
N PHE A 30 8.97 5.65 -9.41
CA PHE A 30 7.94 4.94 -8.66
C PHE A 30 7.01 4.18 -9.59
N ASP A 31 6.67 4.75 -10.74
CA ASP A 31 5.83 4.09 -11.76
C ASP A 31 6.49 2.85 -12.35
N ARG A 32 7.81 2.85 -12.46
CA ARG A 32 8.57 1.67 -12.84
C ARG A 32 8.40 0.54 -11.83
N ILE A 33 8.39 0.84 -10.53
CA ILE A 33 8.25 -0.18 -9.48
C ILE A 33 6.86 -0.79 -9.52
N THR A 34 5.80 0.02 -9.63
CA THR A 34 4.43 -0.51 -9.71
C THR A 34 4.20 -1.32 -10.99
N ARG A 35 4.75 -0.90 -12.15
CA ARG A 35 4.75 -1.71 -13.37
C ARG A 35 5.50 -3.03 -13.23
N LEU A 36 6.68 -3.02 -12.61
CA LEU A 36 7.45 -4.25 -12.36
C LEU A 36 6.74 -5.19 -11.40
N ALA A 37 6.15 -4.68 -10.33
CA ALA A 37 5.39 -5.47 -9.38
C ALA A 37 4.16 -6.11 -10.06
N ALA A 38 3.36 -5.33 -10.79
CA ALA A 38 2.22 -5.86 -11.51
C ALA A 38 2.60 -6.95 -12.52
N ALA A 39 3.69 -6.75 -13.27
CA ALA A 39 4.19 -7.73 -14.23
C ALA A 39 4.72 -9.00 -13.54
N LEU A 40 5.51 -8.86 -12.48
CA LEU A 40 6.13 -9.98 -11.77
C LEU A 40 5.08 -10.91 -11.12
N PHE A 41 4.03 -10.33 -10.54
CA PHE A 41 2.96 -11.09 -9.88
C PHE A 41 1.76 -11.37 -10.80
N ASN A 42 1.83 -10.94 -12.06
CA ASN A 42 0.76 -11.08 -13.04
C ASN A 42 -0.60 -10.57 -12.48
N VAL A 43 -0.60 -9.39 -11.86
CA VAL A 43 -1.79 -8.72 -11.32
C VAL A 43 -2.09 -7.45 -12.12
N PRO A 44 -3.36 -7.05 -12.25
CA PRO A 44 -3.73 -5.85 -13.01
C PRO A 44 -3.42 -4.55 -12.26
N MET A 45 -3.24 -4.60 -10.93
CA MET A 45 -3.10 -3.42 -10.09
C MET A 45 -1.93 -3.54 -9.11
N ALA A 46 -1.14 -2.47 -9.02
CA ALA A 46 -0.08 -2.32 -8.03
C ALA A 46 0.05 -0.85 -7.63
N VAL A 47 0.28 -0.58 -6.35
CA VAL A 47 0.23 0.77 -5.78
C VAL A 47 1.34 0.96 -4.75
N ILE A 48 2.05 2.08 -4.85
CA ILE A 48 2.83 2.63 -3.73
C ILE A 48 1.91 3.59 -2.99
N SER A 49 1.42 3.15 -1.84
CA SER A 49 0.35 3.79 -1.08
C SER A 49 0.91 4.34 0.23
N LEU A 50 0.76 5.63 0.47
CA LEU A 50 1.16 6.31 1.71
C LEU A 50 -0.07 6.64 2.55
N VAL A 51 -0.05 6.32 3.84
CA VAL A 51 -1.22 6.52 4.72
C VAL A 51 -1.01 7.76 5.57
N ASP A 52 -1.72 8.83 5.24
CA ASP A 52 -1.78 10.08 6.02
C ASP A 52 -2.91 9.98 7.07
N LYS A 53 -3.19 11.08 7.77
CA LYS A 53 -4.13 11.12 8.89
C LYS A 53 -5.51 10.58 8.51
N ASP A 54 -6.11 11.13 7.45
CA ASP A 54 -7.50 10.87 7.06
C ASP A 54 -7.63 10.19 5.68
N ARG A 55 -6.52 10.02 4.95
CA ARG A 55 -6.49 9.46 3.59
C ARG A 55 -5.35 8.47 3.38
N GLN A 56 -5.54 7.61 2.38
CA GLN A 56 -4.50 6.86 1.71
C GLN A 56 -4.19 7.57 0.39
N TRP A 57 -2.98 8.10 0.23
CA TRP A 57 -2.54 8.82 -0.96
C TRP A 57 -1.59 7.95 -1.80
N PHE A 58 -1.74 7.95 -3.13
CA PHE A 58 -1.01 7.02 -4.00
C PHE A 58 0.15 7.74 -4.67
N LYS A 59 1.38 7.42 -4.28
CA LYS A 59 2.58 7.97 -4.91
C LYS A 59 2.79 7.45 -6.32
N SER A 60 2.41 6.19 -6.54
CA SER A 60 2.31 5.58 -7.85
C SER A 60 1.18 4.57 -7.83
N CYS A 61 0.45 4.51 -8.93
CA CYS A 61 -0.77 3.73 -9.03
C CYS A 61 -0.92 3.19 -10.46
N LEU A 62 -0.88 1.87 -10.59
CA LEU A 62 -1.18 1.17 -11.82
C LEU A 62 -2.52 0.45 -11.70
N GLY A 63 -3.38 0.60 -12.71
CA GLY A 63 -4.63 -0.15 -12.84
C GLY A 63 -5.83 0.37 -12.04
N LEU A 64 -5.69 1.45 -11.27
CA LEU A 64 -6.80 2.14 -10.61
C LEU A 64 -6.90 3.60 -11.09
N ASN A 65 -8.12 4.06 -11.34
CA ASN A 65 -8.40 5.45 -11.68
C ASN A 65 -8.69 6.30 -10.44
N ALA A 66 -7.74 6.32 -9.51
CA ALA A 66 -7.82 7.10 -8.27
C ALA A 66 -6.42 7.55 -7.86
N LYS A 67 -6.33 8.72 -7.22
CA LYS A 67 -5.09 9.26 -6.63
C LYS A 67 -5.03 9.06 -5.12
N GLU A 68 -6.18 8.89 -4.50
CA GLU A 68 -6.31 8.66 -3.06
C GLU A 68 -7.66 8.02 -2.74
N THR A 69 -7.77 7.48 -1.53
CA THR A 69 -9.02 7.00 -0.93
C THR A 69 -9.10 7.43 0.53
N PRO A 70 -10.31 7.53 1.12
CA PRO A 70 -10.44 7.68 2.57
C PRO A 70 -9.68 6.59 3.32
N ARG A 71 -9.01 6.93 4.42
CA ARG A 71 -8.25 5.96 5.23
C ARG A 71 -9.13 4.84 5.77
N ASP A 72 -10.39 5.12 6.06
CA ASP A 72 -11.35 4.13 6.54
C ASP A 72 -11.62 2.99 5.55
N ALA A 73 -11.43 3.23 4.25
CA ALA A 73 -11.60 2.24 3.19
C ALA A 73 -10.29 1.53 2.80
N ALA A 74 -9.16 1.96 3.37
CA ALA A 74 -7.82 1.51 3.01
C ALA A 74 -7.46 0.15 3.61
N PHE A 75 -7.17 -0.84 2.76
CA PHE A 75 -6.49 -2.08 3.19
C PHE A 75 -5.11 -1.77 3.80
N CYS A 76 -4.40 -0.80 3.22
CA CYS A 76 -3.06 -0.40 3.64
C CYS A 76 -3.03 0.14 5.07
N ALA A 77 -4.14 0.68 5.59
CA ALA A 77 -4.22 1.14 6.98
C ALA A 77 -4.10 -0.03 7.98
N HIS A 78 -4.57 -1.23 7.63
CA HIS A 78 -4.41 -2.44 8.47
C HIS A 78 -2.95 -2.92 8.50
N VAL A 79 -2.24 -2.81 7.39
CA VAL A 79 -0.79 -3.08 7.31
C VAL A 79 0.00 -2.04 8.11
N VAL A 80 -0.35 -0.76 7.99
CA VAL A 80 0.30 0.31 8.75
C VAL A 80 0.12 0.13 10.27
N TYR A 81 -1.05 -0.35 10.70
CA TYR A 81 -1.30 -0.68 12.11
C TYR A 81 -0.49 -1.88 12.59
N SER A 82 -0.56 -3.01 11.88
CA SER A 82 0.11 -4.25 12.28
C SER A 82 1.63 -4.21 12.09
N ARG A 83 2.11 -3.39 11.14
CA ARG A 83 3.51 -3.35 10.66
C ARG A 83 3.98 -4.69 10.09
N GLU A 84 3.03 -5.53 9.67
CA GLU A 84 3.28 -6.87 9.11
C GLU A 84 2.70 -6.98 7.71
N PRO A 85 3.30 -7.79 6.82
CA PRO A 85 2.71 -8.08 5.52
C PRO A 85 1.31 -8.70 5.68
N MET A 86 0.37 -8.27 4.85
CA MET A 86 -1.00 -8.77 4.87
C MET A 86 -1.39 -9.32 3.51
N ILE A 87 -1.83 -10.58 3.48
CA ILE A 87 -2.44 -11.21 2.32
C ILE A 87 -3.92 -11.43 2.61
N VAL A 88 -4.76 -11.01 1.68
CA VAL A 88 -6.21 -11.25 1.66
C VAL A 88 -6.52 -11.96 0.35
N PRO A 89 -6.69 -13.29 0.38
CA PRO A 89 -6.93 -14.06 -0.83
C PRO A 89 -8.24 -13.70 -1.53
N ASP A 90 -9.29 -13.48 -0.74
CA ASP A 90 -10.60 -12.98 -1.18
C ASP A 90 -11.21 -12.03 -0.13
N ALA A 91 -11.22 -10.74 -0.43
CA ALA A 91 -11.72 -9.67 0.41
C ALA A 91 -13.25 -9.73 0.59
N PHE A 92 -13.97 -10.41 -0.31
CA PHE A 92 -15.41 -10.63 -0.14
C PHE A 92 -15.72 -11.69 0.92
N GLN A 93 -14.76 -12.58 1.21
CA GLN A 93 -14.86 -13.59 2.27
C GLN A 93 -14.18 -13.16 3.58
N ASP A 94 -13.37 -12.11 3.55
CA ASP A 94 -12.68 -11.59 4.73
C ASP A 94 -13.60 -10.66 5.52
N VAL A 95 -13.92 -11.02 6.77
CA VAL A 95 -14.80 -10.23 7.66
C VAL A 95 -14.34 -8.77 7.84
N ARG A 96 -13.05 -8.49 7.69
CA ARG A 96 -12.52 -7.12 7.78
C ARG A 96 -12.93 -6.27 6.58
N PHE A 97 -13.18 -6.88 5.42
CA PHE A 97 -13.32 -6.18 4.14
C PHE A 97 -14.60 -6.50 3.36
N ALA A 98 -15.38 -7.50 3.77
CA ALA A 98 -16.57 -7.96 3.04
C ALA A 98 -17.57 -6.83 2.72
N ASP A 99 -17.75 -5.88 3.65
CA ASP A 99 -18.63 -4.72 3.50
C ASP A 99 -17.92 -3.44 3.02
N ASN A 100 -16.62 -3.53 2.66
CA ASN A 100 -15.85 -2.37 2.23
C ASN A 100 -16.36 -1.87 0.86
N PRO A 101 -16.64 -0.56 0.68
CA PRO A 101 -17.11 -0.01 -0.59
C PRO A 101 -16.31 -0.44 -1.83
N VAL A 102 -14.98 -0.56 -1.76
CA VAL A 102 -14.16 -0.95 -2.93
C VAL A 102 -14.20 -2.46 -3.23
N VAL A 103 -14.78 -3.26 -2.33
CA VAL A 103 -15.00 -4.71 -2.46
C VAL A 103 -16.40 -4.98 -3.03
N ILE A 104 -17.42 -4.29 -2.52
CA ILE A 104 -18.83 -4.50 -2.93
C ILE A 104 -19.19 -3.71 -4.20
N ASN A 105 -18.63 -2.52 -4.38
CA ASN A 105 -18.80 -1.69 -5.58
C ASN A 105 -17.54 -1.73 -6.43
N GLU A 106 -17.58 -1.09 -7.60
CA GLU A 106 -16.39 -0.95 -8.45
C GLU A 106 -15.23 -0.31 -7.67
N PRO A 107 -13.99 -0.85 -7.79
CA PRO A 107 -13.55 -1.83 -8.79
C PRO A 107 -13.86 -3.31 -8.45
N ARG A 108 -14.48 -3.62 -7.31
CA ARG A 108 -14.76 -4.97 -6.80
C ARG A 108 -13.47 -5.75 -6.51
N ILE A 109 -12.62 -5.16 -5.67
CA ILE A 109 -11.39 -5.81 -5.20
C ILE A 109 -11.73 -7.15 -4.55
N ARG A 110 -10.97 -8.18 -4.91
CA ARG A 110 -11.02 -9.51 -4.32
C ARG A 110 -9.68 -9.85 -3.70
N PHE A 111 -8.58 -9.64 -4.40
CA PHE A 111 -7.27 -9.94 -3.85
C PHE A 111 -6.57 -8.66 -3.37
N TYR A 112 -5.89 -8.77 -2.23
CA TYR A 112 -4.93 -7.78 -1.74
C TYR A 112 -3.70 -8.48 -1.18
N ALA A 113 -2.52 -7.99 -1.53
CA ALA A 113 -1.29 -8.30 -0.81
C ALA A 113 -0.49 -7.01 -0.60
N GLY A 114 -0.19 -6.67 0.64
CA GLY A 114 0.53 -5.44 0.99
C GLY A 114 1.74 -5.74 1.85
N TYR A 115 2.87 -5.09 1.53
CA TYR A 115 4.09 -5.13 2.32
C TYR A 115 4.37 -3.75 2.92
N PRO A 116 4.67 -3.65 4.23
CA PRO A 116 4.89 -2.38 4.90
C PRO A 116 6.12 -1.63 4.38
N LEU A 117 6.01 -0.31 4.28
CA LEU A 117 7.14 0.60 4.03
C LEU A 117 7.56 1.20 5.39
N MET A 118 8.61 0.62 5.96
CA MET A 118 9.12 0.95 7.30
C MET A 118 10.27 1.96 7.21
N LEU A 119 10.19 3.06 7.95
CA LEU A 119 11.30 3.97 8.15
C LEU A 119 12.23 3.47 9.27
N ASP A 120 13.46 3.99 9.30
CA ASP A 120 14.48 3.63 10.30
C ASP A 120 14.09 3.99 11.74
N ASP A 121 13.20 4.98 11.91
CA ASP A 121 12.64 5.37 13.21
C ASP A 121 11.53 4.43 13.72
N GLY A 122 11.21 3.38 12.94
CA GLY A 122 10.15 2.40 13.21
C GLY A 122 8.77 2.80 12.69
N SER A 123 8.62 3.96 12.04
CA SER A 123 7.34 4.43 11.50
C SER A 123 6.96 3.68 10.21
N CYS A 124 5.78 3.07 10.18
CA CYS A 124 5.22 2.51 8.94
C CYS A 124 4.46 3.59 8.16
N ILE A 125 5.02 4.08 7.06
CA ILE A 125 4.42 5.21 6.33
C ILE A 125 3.39 4.80 5.29
N GLY A 126 3.33 3.52 4.94
CA GLY A 126 2.49 3.04 3.86
C GLY A 126 2.81 1.61 3.46
N THR A 127 2.50 1.26 2.22
CA THR A 127 2.71 -0.07 1.64
C THR A 127 3.09 0.00 0.17
N LEU A 128 3.87 -0.97 -0.29
CA LEU A 128 3.75 -1.45 -1.67
C LEU A 128 2.68 -2.56 -1.67
N CYS A 129 1.64 -2.43 -2.48
CA CYS A 129 0.57 -3.41 -2.52
C CYS A 129 0.14 -3.81 -3.93
N LEU A 130 -0.39 -5.02 -4.01
CA LEU A 130 -0.91 -5.69 -5.20
C LEU A 130 -2.42 -5.87 -5.02
N LEU A 131 -3.19 -5.65 -6.07
CA LEU A 131 -4.63 -5.88 -6.04
C LEU A 131 -5.13 -6.62 -7.28
N ASP A 132 -6.22 -7.34 -7.14
CA ASP A 132 -6.97 -7.91 -8.26
C ASP A 132 -8.47 -7.93 -7.97
N THR A 133 -9.29 -7.94 -9.02
CA THR A 133 -10.74 -8.18 -8.98
C THR A 133 -11.08 -9.68 -8.96
N ARG A 134 -10.07 -10.55 -8.99
CA ARG A 134 -10.18 -12.00 -8.82
C ARG A 134 -9.45 -12.46 -7.56
N PRO A 135 -9.96 -13.49 -6.85
CA PRO A 135 -9.22 -14.09 -5.74
C PRO A 135 -7.86 -14.64 -6.19
N ARG A 136 -6.86 -14.57 -5.30
CA ARG A 136 -5.51 -15.12 -5.55
C ARG A 136 -4.87 -15.61 -4.26
N THR A 137 -3.86 -16.44 -4.41
CA THR A 137 -2.97 -16.86 -3.32
C THR A 137 -1.56 -16.42 -3.65
N LEU A 138 -0.77 -16.09 -2.62
CA LEU A 138 0.67 -15.91 -2.73
C LEU A 138 1.35 -16.97 -1.86
N GLU A 139 2.48 -17.47 -2.32
CA GLU A 139 3.31 -18.42 -1.58
C GLU A 139 4.50 -17.71 -0.92
N GLY A 140 5.25 -18.42 -0.07
CA GLY A 140 6.42 -17.85 0.62
C GLY A 140 7.41 -17.09 -0.30
N PRO A 141 7.82 -17.66 -1.45
CA PRO A 141 8.70 -16.97 -2.39
C PRO A 141 8.11 -15.68 -2.99
N ASP A 142 6.78 -15.57 -3.06
CA ASP A 142 6.13 -14.35 -3.55
C ASP A 142 6.21 -13.21 -2.54
N LEU A 143 6.11 -13.53 -1.24
CA LEU A 143 6.29 -12.55 -0.18
C LEU A 143 7.72 -12.00 -0.16
N GLU A 144 8.73 -12.83 -0.38
CA GLU A 144 10.12 -12.38 -0.49
C GLU A 144 10.34 -11.44 -1.69
N ARG A 145 9.76 -11.76 -2.85
CA ARG A 145 9.80 -10.88 -4.02
C ARG A 145 9.10 -9.53 -3.76
N LEU A 146 7.99 -9.55 -3.03
CA LEU A 146 7.23 -8.35 -2.71
C LEU A 146 8.01 -7.50 -1.69
N HIS A 147 8.65 -8.14 -0.72
CA HIS A 147 9.58 -7.51 0.22
C HIS A 147 10.72 -6.80 -0.51
N ASP A 148 11.36 -7.45 -1.48
CA ASP A 148 12.46 -6.85 -2.25
C ASP A 148 12.02 -5.60 -3.03
N LEU A 149 10.86 -5.66 -3.68
CA LEU A 149 10.28 -4.52 -4.38
C LEU A 149 9.87 -3.39 -3.41
N ALA A 150 9.34 -3.73 -2.23
CA ALA A 150 9.04 -2.76 -1.18
C ALA A 150 10.33 -2.08 -0.67
N GLY A 151 11.42 -2.84 -0.54
CA GLY A 151 12.74 -2.31 -0.20
C GLY A 151 13.30 -1.37 -1.28
N ILE A 152 13.07 -1.65 -2.56
CA ILE A 152 13.42 -0.72 -3.66
C ILE A 152 12.58 0.57 -3.56
N ALA A 153 11.26 0.45 -3.36
CA ALA A 153 10.38 1.60 -3.20
C ALA A 153 10.80 2.49 -2.03
N LEU A 154 11.10 1.88 -0.87
CA LEU A 154 11.56 2.59 0.31
C LEU A 154 12.87 3.34 0.05
N ARG A 155 13.85 2.72 -0.62
CA ARG A 155 15.10 3.40 -0.99
C ARG A 155 14.86 4.62 -1.88
N GLU A 156 13.96 4.53 -2.86
CA GLU A 156 13.61 5.67 -3.72
C GLU A 156 12.92 6.80 -2.94
N ILE A 157 12.08 6.44 -1.96
CA ILE A 157 11.43 7.41 -1.05
C ILE A 157 12.50 8.12 -0.21
N LEU A 158 13.41 7.38 0.43
CA LEU A 158 14.46 7.96 1.28
C LEU A 158 15.51 8.76 0.49
N GLY A 159 15.75 8.38 -0.78
CA GLY A 159 16.64 9.12 -1.68
C GLY A 159 16.17 10.55 -2.01
N LEU A 160 14.92 10.91 -1.70
CA LEU A 160 14.41 12.28 -1.81
C LEU A 160 15.04 13.24 -0.80
N THR A 161 15.45 12.73 0.37
CA THR A 161 15.88 13.57 1.50
C THR A 161 17.36 13.96 1.41
N THR A 162 18.11 13.38 0.45
CA THR A 162 19.56 13.62 0.27
C THR A 162 19.88 14.69 -0.79
N ARG A 163 18.95 15.59 -1.11
CA ARG A 163 19.15 16.69 -2.07
C ARG A 163 18.87 18.05 -1.47
#